data_AF-A0A0N0SB27-F1
#
_entry.id   AF-A0A0N0SB27-F1
#
_cell.length_a   1.000
_cell.length_b   1.000
_cell.length_c   1.000
_cell.angle_alpha   90.00
_cell.angle_beta   90.00
_cell.angle_gamma   90.00
#
_symmetry.space_group_name_H-M   'P 1'
#
loop_
_entity.id
_entity.type
_entity.pdbx_description
1 polymer ?
#
loop_
_entity_poly.entity_id
_entity_poly.type
_entity_poly.pdbx_seq_one_letter_code
_entity_poly.pdbx_strand_id
1 'polypeptide(L)'
;MPPGIMTLAADKATLSPANTGFMLICTALVMLMTPALAFFYGGMVRVKSVLNMLMMSFISLGIVTVLWVLYGFGLAFGQDNGGFLGWSGDFAGLGGIGLTELWGTTTIPVYVFAVFQLMFAVITPALISGALADRVKFTAWALFIALWATVVYFPVAHWVWAEGGWLFDLGVIDFAGGTAVHINAGAAALGVIFVVGKRIGFKKDPMRPHSLPLVMLGAGLLWFGWFGFNAGSWLNNDDGVGAVAFVNTQVATAAAMLGWLGYEKLRHGSFTTLGAASGAVAGLVAITPACGAVSPLGAIAVGVIAGVLCAMAVGLKYRFGYDDSLDVVGVHLVGGIVGSLLIGLFATGGVQSDAKGLFYGGGLEQLGKQAVGVVCVLLYSLVASFVLAKIIDWVMGFRVSEDEEVAGVDQAAHAETAYDFGGTGGGAVARPGAGAASGGAPSRGDDPARSKRQDTAAASGKAPASGETTASGKEKRVDA
;
A
#
# COMPACT_ATOMS: atom_id res chain seq x y z
N MET A 1 -26.06 -26.31 -57.39
CA MET A 1 -25.06 -25.46 -56.71
C MET A 1 -25.71 -24.89 -55.48
N PRO A 2 -25.48 -25.42 -54.26
CA PRO A 2 -26.02 -24.81 -53.06
C PRO A 2 -25.34 -23.45 -52.81
N PRO A 3 -26.09 -22.42 -52.40
CA PRO A 3 -25.56 -21.10 -52.09
C PRO A 3 -24.64 -21.15 -50.87
N GLY A 4 -23.57 -20.36 -50.98
CA GLY A 4 -22.34 -20.50 -50.20
C GLY A 4 -22.51 -20.33 -48.69
N ILE A 5 -21.74 -21.14 -47.98
CA ILE A 5 -21.36 -20.94 -46.60
C ILE A 5 -20.55 -19.63 -46.56
N MET A 6 -21.18 -18.54 -46.13
CA MET A 6 -20.45 -17.37 -45.67
C MET A 6 -19.80 -17.75 -44.35
N THR A 7 -18.52 -18.11 -44.40
CA THR A 7 -17.65 -18.02 -43.23
C THR A 7 -17.55 -16.54 -42.87
N LEU A 8 -18.34 -16.09 -41.90
CA LEU A 8 -18.14 -14.80 -41.24
C LEU A 8 -16.77 -14.87 -40.57
N ALA A 9 -15.74 -14.34 -41.24
CA ALA A 9 -14.52 -13.96 -40.56
C ALA A 9 -14.93 -13.00 -39.45
N ALA A 10 -14.46 -13.24 -38.22
CA ALA A 10 -14.64 -12.26 -37.15
C ALA A 10 -14.15 -10.90 -37.65
N ASP A 11 -14.97 -9.86 -37.52
CA ASP A 11 -14.60 -8.52 -37.95
C ASP A 11 -13.28 -8.14 -37.25
N LYS A 12 -12.31 -7.65 -38.04
CA LYS A 12 -11.02 -7.21 -37.52
C LYS A 12 -11.26 -6.12 -36.49
N ALA A 13 -10.67 -6.26 -35.29
CA ALA A 13 -10.78 -5.25 -34.25
C ALA A 13 -10.38 -3.86 -34.78
N THR A 14 -11.25 -2.87 -34.55
CA THR A 14 -11.04 -1.48 -34.93
C THR A 14 -10.85 -0.62 -33.69
N LEU A 15 -10.02 0.41 -33.81
CA LEU A 15 -9.84 1.41 -32.76
C LEU A 15 -11.19 1.98 -32.31
N SER A 16 -11.47 1.89 -31.00
CA SER A 16 -12.68 2.43 -30.39
C SER A 16 -12.34 3.71 -29.63
N PRO A 17 -12.83 4.88 -30.06
CA PRO A 17 -12.68 6.13 -29.31
C PRO A 17 -13.30 6.06 -27.91
N ALA A 18 -14.40 5.32 -27.75
CA ALA A 18 -15.08 5.15 -26.47
C ALA A 18 -14.25 4.34 -25.47
N ASN A 19 -13.70 3.20 -25.90
CA ASN A 19 -12.83 2.38 -25.05
C ASN A 19 -11.51 3.10 -24.76
N THR A 20 -10.93 3.75 -25.78
CA THR A 20 -9.71 4.56 -25.60
C THR A 20 -9.91 5.67 -24.57
N GLY A 21 -10.99 6.45 -24.68
CA GLY A 21 -11.31 7.52 -23.73
C GLY A 21 -11.58 7.01 -22.32
N PHE A 22 -12.35 5.92 -22.19
CA PHE A 22 -12.61 5.26 -20.91
C PHE A 22 -11.31 4.79 -20.23
N MET A 23 -10.40 4.17 -20.99
CA MET A 23 -9.15 3.66 -20.46
C MET A 23 -8.16 4.75 -20.07
N LEU A 24 -8.14 5.89 -20.78
CA LEU A 24 -7.35 7.06 -20.36
C LEU A 24 -7.85 7.64 -19.04
N ILE A 25 -9.17 7.72 -18.84
CA ILE A 25 -9.76 8.13 -17.56
C ILE A 25 -9.41 7.12 -16.46
N CYS A 26 -9.58 5.82 -16.71
CA CYS A 26 -9.22 4.77 -15.76
C CYS A 26 -7.74 4.84 -15.37
N THR A 27 -6.85 5.07 -16.33
CA THR A 27 -5.41 5.27 -16.08
C THR A 27 -5.16 6.43 -15.12
N ALA A 28 -5.79 7.59 -15.35
CA ALA A 28 -5.64 8.75 -14.46
C ALA A 28 -6.18 8.47 -13.05
N LEU A 29 -7.28 7.73 -12.93
CA LEU A 29 -7.83 7.30 -11.65
C LEU A 29 -6.87 6.36 -10.90
N VAL A 30 -6.22 5.41 -11.59
CA VAL A 30 -5.23 4.53 -10.96
C VAL A 30 -3.96 5.28 -10.57
N MET A 31 -3.50 6.22 -11.41
CA MET A 31 -2.35 7.07 -11.08
C MET A 31 -2.58 7.82 -9.75
N LEU A 32 -3.78 8.38 -9.56
CA LEU A 32 -4.21 9.08 -8.35
C LEU A 32 -4.14 8.19 -7.09
N MET A 33 -4.21 6.87 -7.22
CA MET A 33 -4.12 5.97 -6.06
C MET A 33 -2.75 6.04 -5.37
N THR A 34 -1.66 6.36 -6.08
CA THR A 34 -0.32 6.46 -5.47
C THR A 34 -0.19 7.65 -4.51
N PRO A 35 -0.56 8.89 -4.89
CA PRO A 35 -0.62 9.99 -3.93
C PRO A 35 -1.71 9.79 -2.87
N ALA A 36 -2.84 9.14 -3.21
CA ALA A 36 -3.86 8.80 -2.22
C ALA A 36 -3.33 7.86 -1.13
N LEU A 37 -2.56 6.84 -1.52
CA LEU A 37 -1.86 5.93 -0.62
C LEU A 37 -0.86 6.68 0.25
N ALA A 38 -0.11 7.61 -0.34
CA ALA A 38 0.83 8.44 0.39
C ALA A 38 0.13 9.21 1.52
N PHE A 39 -1.05 9.81 1.26
CA PHE A 39 -1.84 10.46 2.31
C PHE A 39 -2.42 9.46 3.32
N PHE A 40 -2.90 8.31 2.85
CA PHE A 40 -3.45 7.26 3.71
C PHE A 40 -2.41 6.80 4.74
N TYR A 41 -1.22 6.40 4.28
CA TYR A 41 -0.12 5.99 5.14
C TYR A 41 0.51 7.14 5.90
N GLY A 42 0.68 8.29 5.26
CA GLY A 42 1.19 9.51 5.88
C GLY A 42 0.39 9.86 7.14
N GLY A 43 -0.95 9.84 7.04
CA GLY A 43 -1.84 10.10 8.18
C GLY A 43 -1.66 9.14 9.35
N MET A 44 -1.24 7.90 9.10
CA MET A 44 -1.04 6.86 10.11
C MET A 44 0.31 6.89 10.81
N VAL A 45 1.33 7.52 10.21
CA VAL A 45 2.64 7.66 10.86
C VAL A 45 2.67 8.85 11.82
N ARG A 46 3.75 8.95 12.60
CA ARG A 46 4.00 10.08 13.50
C ARG A 46 4.43 11.30 12.70
N VAL A 47 4.18 12.49 13.24
CA VAL A 47 4.48 13.80 12.62
C VAL A 47 5.91 13.88 12.04
N LYS A 48 6.88 13.32 12.76
CA LYS A 48 8.31 13.35 12.43
C LYS A 48 8.75 12.42 11.27
N SER A 49 7.80 11.72 10.65
CA SER A 49 8.05 10.72 9.61
C SER A 49 7.09 10.84 8.41
N VAL A 50 6.25 11.87 8.38
CA VAL A 50 5.18 12.02 7.38
C VAL A 50 5.78 12.28 6.01
N LEU A 51 6.77 13.17 5.91
CA LEU A 51 7.39 13.50 4.62
C LEU A 51 8.09 12.28 4.02
N ASN A 52 8.79 11.51 4.85
CA ASN A 52 9.43 10.28 4.40
C ASN A 52 8.40 9.25 3.96
N MET A 53 7.27 9.09 4.66
CA MET A 53 6.21 8.18 4.23
C MET A 53 5.59 8.60 2.89
N LEU A 54 5.38 9.90 2.68
CA LEU A 54 4.93 10.44 1.41
C LEU A 54 5.93 10.12 0.29
N MET A 55 7.22 10.42 0.52
CA MET A 55 8.28 10.18 -0.46
C MET A 55 8.49 8.70 -0.77
N MET A 56 8.39 7.81 0.23
CA MET A 56 8.47 6.36 0.02
C MET A 56 7.36 5.83 -0.90
N SER A 57 6.18 6.45 -0.90
CA SER A 57 5.10 6.12 -1.84
C SER A 57 5.32 6.78 -3.21
N PHE A 58 5.56 8.10 -3.23
CA PHE A 58 5.68 8.89 -4.47
C PHE A 58 6.88 8.51 -5.34
N ILE A 59 8.00 8.09 -4.76
CA ILE A 59 9.21 7.76 -5.52
C ILE A 59 8.97 6.59 -6.50
N SER A 60 7.99 5.72 -6.22
CA SER A 60 7.58 4.64 -7.11
C SER A 60 7.07 5.16 -8.45
N LEU A 61 6.39 6.32 -8.49
CA LEU A 61 5.95 6.95 -9.74
C LEU A 61 7.14 7.25 -10.66
N GLY A 62 8.22 7.81 -10.11
CA GLY A 62 9.41 8.15 -10.89
C GLY A 62 10.18 6.92 -11.34
N ILE A 63 10.56 6.05 -10.39
CA ILE A 63 11.41 4.90 -10.65
C ILE A 63 10.73 3.91 -11.59
N VAL A 64 9.50 3.47 -11.25
CA VAL A 64 8.85 2.41 -12.02
C VAL A 64 8.45 2.91 -13.40
N THR A 65 8.04 4.18 -13.57
CA THR A 65 7.75 4.74 -14.90
C THR A 65 8.97 4.69 -15.81
N VAL A 66 10.15 5.09 -15.32
CA VAL A 66 11.37 5.02 -16.11
C VAL A 66 11.72 3.57 -16.46
N LEU A 67 11.68 2.66 -15.50
CA LEU A 67 11.95 1.24 -15.74
C LEU A 67 10.96 0.63 -16.74
N TRP A 68 9.67 0.97 -16.64
CA TRP A 68 8.61 0.49 -17.50
C TRP A 68 8.84 0.84 -18.96
N VAL A 69 9.18 2.11 -19.22
CA VAL A 69 9.49 2.59 -20.56
C VAL A 69 10.76 1.94 -21.08
N LEU A 70 11.81 1.83 -20.26
CA LEU A 70 13.08 1.25 -20.70
C LEU A 70 12.93 -0.23 -21.09
N TYR A 71 12.29 -1.03 -20.24
CA TYR A 71 12.15 -2.47 -20.48
C TYR A 71 11.00 -3.16 -19.73
N GLY A 72 10.40 -2.54 -18.71
CA GLY A 72 9.42 -3.21 -17.85
C GLY A 72 8.16 -3.65 -18.58
N PHE A 73 7.66 -2.86 -19.54
CA PHE A 73 6.55 -3.27 -20.39
C PHE A 73 6.89 -4.52 -21.22
N GLY A 74 8.11 -4.54 -21.80
CA GLY A 74 8.62 -5.71 -22.54
C GLY A 74 8.79 -6.96 -21.66
N LEU A 75 9.21 -6.80 -20.40
CA LEU A 75 9.36 -7.93 -19.47
C LEU A 75 8.02 -8.48 -18.97
N ALA A 76 7.01 -7.64 -18.80
CA ALA A 76 5.70 -8.05 -18.34
C ALA A 76 4.82 -8.59 -19.49
N PHE A 77 4.86 -7.94 -20.65
CA PHE A 77 3.87 -8.14 -21.71
C PHE A 77 4.48 -8.38 -23.11
N GLY A 78 5.80 -8.57 -23.20
CA GLY A 78 6.45 -9.02 -24.43
C GLY A 78 6.13 -10.49 -24.75
N GLN A 79 6.79 -11.02 -25.78
CA GLN A 79 6.61 -12.42 -26.17
C GLN A 79 6.98 -13.36 -25.01
N ASP A 80 6.11 -14.34 -24.72
CA ASP A 80 6.34 -15.32 -23.67
C ASP A 80 7.65 -16.11 -23.88
N ASN A 81 8.33 -16.38 -22.78
CA ASN A 81 9.47 -17.28 -22.69
C ASN A 81 9.26 -18.31 -21.57
N GLY A 82 8.51 -19.36 -21.89
CA GLY A 82 8.34 -20.54 -21.03
C GLY A 82 7.35 -20.32 -19.89
N GLY A 83 6.46 -19.34 -20.01
CA GLY A 83 5.44 -18.96 -19.04
C GLY A 83 5.91 -18.03 -17.93
N PHE A 84 7.22 -17.77 -17.82
CA PHE A 84 7.81 -17.12 -16.63
C PHE A 84 8.23 -15.67 -16.83
N LEU A 85 8.51 -15.25 -18.07
CA LEU A 85 9.00 -13.90 -18.35
C LEU A 85 8.70 -13.54 -19.81
N GLY A 86 8.25 -12.31 -20.04
CA GLY A 86 8.10 -11.76 -21.38
C GLY A 86 9.40 -11.14 -21.88
N TRP A 87 9.56 -11.06 -23.20
CA TRP A 87 10.52 -10.14 -23.81
C TRP A 87 10.10 -9.76 -25.23
N SER A 88 10.17 -8.47 -25.55
CA SER A 88 10.10 -8.00 -26.93
C SER A 88 11.03 -6.79 -27.09
N GLY A 89 11.95 -6.87 -28.06
CA GLY A 89 12.84 -5.77 -28.39
C GLY A 89 12.09 -4.52 -28.88
N ASP A 90 10.92 -4.71 -29.51
CA ASP A 90 10.09 -3.62 -30.03
C ASP A 90 9.43 -2.80 -28.91
N PHE A 91 9.26 -3.40 -27.74
CA PHE A 91 8.72 -2.71 -26.56
C PHE A 91 9.80 -1.99 -25.74
N ALA A 92 11.09 -2.21 -26.03
CA ALA A 92 12.16 -1.47 -25.37
C ALA A 92 12.10 0.02 -25.74
N GLY A 93 12.08 0.89 -24.73
CA GLY A 93 11.86 2.33 -24.90
C GLY A 93 10.44 2.70 -25.38
N LEU A 94 9.52 1.73 -25.47
CA LEU A 94 8.23 1.87 -26.16
C LEU A 94 8.34 2.36 -27.62
N GLY A 95 9.51 2.16 -28.26
CA GLY A 95 9.84 2.81 -29.53
C GLY A 95 9.34 2.10 -30.78
N GLY A 96 9.11 0.79 -30.71
CA GLY A 96 8.63 -0.04 -31.83
C GLY A 96 7.12 -0.07 -32.00
N ILE A 97 6.37 0.75 -31.24
CA ILE A 97 4.91 0.71 -31.17
C ILE A 97 4.29 1.77 -32.09
N GLY A 98 3.42 1.34 -32.99
CA GLY A 98 2.65 2.25 -33.85
C GLY A 98 1.60 3.07 -33.08
N LEU A 99 1.36 4.32 -33.50
CA LEU A 99 0.44 5.25 -32.80
C LEU A 99 -0.98 4.70 -32.60
N THR A 100 -1.48 3.94 -33.58
CA THR A 100 -2.82 3.32 -33.56
C THR A 100 -2.75 1.81 -33.56
N GLU A 101 -1.59 1.25 -33.23
CA GLU A 101 -1.43 -0.20 -33.08
C GLU A 101 -2.28 -0.66 -31.90
N LEU A 102 -3.12 -1.66 -32.11
CA LEU A 102 -4.05 -2.16 -31.10
C LEU A 102 -3.38 -3.23 -30.24
N TRP A 103 -3.75 -3.26 -28.96
CA TRP A 103 -3.29 -4.32 -28.05
C TRP A 103 -4.04 -5.63 -28.34
N GLY A 104 -3.36 -6.60 -28.98
CA GLY A 104 -3.94 -7.91 -29.30
C GLY A 104 -5.25 -7.80 -30.09
N THR A 105 -6.31 -8.47 -29.61
CA THR A 105 -7.66 -8.41 -30.19
C THR A 105 -8.54 -7.32 -29.58
N THR A 106 -7.97 -6.45 -28.74
CA THR A 106 -8.74 -5.36 -28.11
C THR A 106 -8.96 -4.20 -29.09
N THR A 107 -9.71 -3.20 -28.65
CA THR A 107 -10.04 -2.00 -29.42
C THR A 107 -9.30 -0.75 -28.93
N ILE A 108 -8.30 -0.91 -28.08
CA ILE A 108 -7.47 0.18 -27.52
C ILE A 108 -6.04 0.13 -28.05
N PRO A 109 -5.35 1.29 -28.18
CA PRO A 109 -3.95 1.31 -28.56
C PRO A 109 -3.03 0.61 -27.55
N VAL A 110 -1.92 0.04 -28.01
CA VAL A 110 -0.86 -0.53 -27.16
C VAL A 110 -0.37 0.48 -26.13
N TYR A 111 -0.19 1.76 -26.52
CA TYR A 111 0.21 2.82 -25.58
C TYR A 111 -0.77 3.00 -24.43
N VAL A 112 -2.09 2.85 -24.68
CA VAL A 112 -3.13 2.99 -23.66
C VAL A 112 -3.09 1.81 -22.69
N PHE A 113 -2.94 0.59 -23.21
CA PHE A 113 -2.74 -0.58 -22.37
C PHE A 113 -1.46 -0.47 -21.54
N ALA A 114 -0.35 -0.06 -22.15
CA ALA A 114 0.95 0.08 -21.50
C ALA A 114 0.93 1.11 -20.36
N VAL A 115 0.28 2.26 -20.54
CA VAL A 115 0.18 3.28 -19.48
C VAL A 115 -0.83 2.89 -18.39
N PHE A 116 -1.91 2.18 -18.74
CA PHE A 116 -2.84 1.64 -17.75
C PHE A 116 -2.12 0.65 -16.82
N GLN A 117 -1.43 -0.33 -17.39
CA GLN A 117 -0.67 -1.34 -16.64
C GLN A 117 0.52 -0.74 -15.86
N LEU A 118 1.16 0.31 -16.38
CA LEU A 118 2.17 1.06 -15.64
C LEU A 118 1.65 1.52 -14.28
N MET A 119 0.40 1.97 -14.17
CA MET A 119 -0.12 2.48 -12.91
C MET A 119 -0.27 1.35 -11.86
N PHE A 120 -0.52 0.11 -12.28
CA PHE A 120 -0.49 -1.07 -11.40
C PHE A 120 0.95 -1.38 -10.97
N ALA A 121 1.91 -1.27 -11.91
CA ALA A 121 3.33 -1.43 -11.63
C ALA A 121 3.85 -0.41 -10.63
N VAL A 122 3.37 0.84 -10.70
CA VAL A 122 3.74 1.92 -9.78
C VAL A 122 3.16 1.70 -8.39
N ILE A 123 1.86 1.42 -8.28
CA ILE A 123 1.21 1.35 -6.96
C ILE A 123 1.68 0.14 -6.16
N THR A 124 2.03 -0.97 -6.81
CA THR A 124 2.37 -2.23 -6.13
C THR A 124 3.56 -2.10 -5.16
N PRO A 125 4.75 -1.62 -5.56
CA PRO A 125 5.84 -1.40 -4.61
C PRO A 125 5.54 -0.26 -3.63
N ALA A 126 4.71 0.72 -3.99
CA ALA A 126 4.29 1.77 -3.06
C ALA A 126 3.50 1.20 -1.87
N LEU A 127 2.67 0.16 -2.07
CA LEU A 127 1.96 -0.54 -0.99
C LEU A 127 2.92 -1.12 0.07
N ILE A 128 4.06 -1.68 -0.37
CA ILE A 128 5.05 -2.31 0.52
C ILE A 128 5.59 -1.29 1.55
N SER A 129 5.73 -0.01 1.15
CA SER A 129 6.28 1.06 2.01
C SER A 129 5.55 1.20 3.34
N GLY A 130 4.25 0.91 3.38
CA GLY A 130 3.45 0.99 4.60
C GLY A 130 3.93 0.08 5.71
N ALA A 131 4.53 -1.08 5.40
CA ALA A 131 5.06 -2.00 6.40
C ALA A 131 6.39 -1.51 7.00
N LEU A 132 7.05 -0.58 6.33
CA LEU A 132 8.44 -0.16 6.54
C LEU A 132 8.56 1.20 7.25
N ALA A 133 7.43 1.78 7.65
CA ALA A 133 7.36 3.11 8.25
C ALA A 133 8.38 3.32 9.38
N ASP A 134 8.85 4.57 9.50
CA ASP A 134 9.74 5.10 10.54
C ASP A 134 11.17 4.55 10.61
N ARG A 135 11.57 3.56 9.79
CA ARG A 135 12.84 2.86 10.04
C ARG A 135 13.70 2.50 8.83
N VAL A 136 13.28 2.81 7.61
CA VAL A 136 14.02 2.43 6.40
C VAL A 136 14.74 3.62 5.78
N LYS A 137 15.99 3.41 5.36
CA LYS A 137 16.76 4.42 4.63
C LYS A 137 16.13 4.65 3.25
N PHE A 138 15.89 5.91 2.89
CA PHE A 138 15.24 6.27 1.63
C PHE A 138 16.00 5.78 0.39
N THR A 139 17.33 5.87 0.38
CA THR A 139 18.16 5.41 -0.75
C THR A 139 18.13 3.89 -0.93
N ALA A 140 18.17 3.13 0.17
CA ALA A 140 18.02 1.68 0.15
C ALA A 140 16.61 1.27 -0.34
N TRP A 141 15.58 2.03 0.06
CA TRP A 141 14.21 1.84 -0.42
C TRP A 141 14.07 2.11 -1.92
N ALA A 142 14.65 3.20 -2.44
CA ALA A 142 14.64 3.53 -3.85
C ALA A 142 15.31 2.41 -4.69
N LEU A 143 16.45 1.91 -4.24
CA LEU A 143 17.12 0.77 -4.89
C LEU A 143 16.27 -0.51 -4.80
N PHE A 144 15.65 -0.77 -3.64
CA PHE A 144 14.75 -1.91 -3.49
C PHE A 144 13.59 -1.85 -4.48
N ILE A 145 12.91 -0.72 -4.64
CA ILE A 145 11.82 -0.57 -5.63
C ILE A 145 12.32 -0.92 -7.03
N ALA A 146 13.46 -0.37 -7.43
CA ALA A 146 14.00 -0.59 -8.77
C ALA A 146 14.28 -2.08 -9.03
N LEU A 147 14.94 -2.75 -8.09
CA LEU A 147 15.25 -4.17 -8.21
C LEU A 147 14.00 -5.04 -8.11
N TRP A 148 13.11 -4.74 -7.16
CA TRP A 148 11.90 -5.51 -6.89
C TRP A 148 10.89 -5.41 -8.04
N ALA A 149 10.72 -4.23 -8.64
CA ALA A 149 9.89 -4.10 -9.84
C ALA A 149 10.40 -5.02 -10.97
N THR A 150 11.72 -5.04 -11.18
CA THR A 150 12.35 -5.83 -12.24
C THR A 150 12.28 -7.33 -12.02
N VAL A 151 12.62 -7.81 -10.82
CA VAL A 151 12.73 -9.26 -10.58
C VAL A 151 11.50 -9.88 -9.93
N VAL A 152 10.56 -9.08 -9.41
CA VAL A 152 9.34 -9.59 -8.78
C VAL A 152 8.10 -9.14 -9.53
N TYR A 153 7.89 -7.83 -9.69
CA TYR A 153 6.65 -7.34 -10.27
C TYR A 153 6.48 -7.73 -11.74
N PHE A 154 7.44 -7.42 -12.62
CA PHE A 154 7.30 -7.73 -14.05
C PHE A 154 7.14 -9.24 -14.32
N PRO A 155 7.90 -10.15 -13.68
CA PRO A 155 7.65 -11.58 -13.82
C PRO A 155 6.27 -12.00 -13.32
N VAL A 156 5.83 -11.54 -12.14
CA VAL A 156 4.50 -11.91 -11.61
C VAL A 156 3.38 -11.37 -12.49
N ALA A 157 3.49 -10.15 -13.00
CA ALA A 157 2.54 -9.59 -13.97
C ALA A 157 2.47 -10.47 -15.23
N HIS A 158 3.62 -10.93 -15.73
CA HIS A 158 3.67 -11.86 -16.86
C HIS A 158 2.96 -13.17 -16.55
N TRP A 159 3.23 -13.79 -15.40
CA TRP A 159 2.62 -15.07 -15.02
C TRP A 159 1.10 -15.02 -15.04
N VAL A 160 0.54 -13.91 -14.55
CA VAL A 160 -0.89 -13.78 -14.23
C VAL A 160 -1.70 -13.17 -15.36
N TRP A 161 -1.14 -12.26 -16.16
CA TRP A 161 -1.90 -11.46 -17.12
C TRP A 161 -1.43 -11.55 -18.57
N ALA A 162 -0.18 -11.95 -18.83
CA ALA A 162 0.30 -12.03 -20.19
C ALA A 162 -0.20 -13.29 -20.88
N GLU A 163 -0.43 -13.19 -22.19
CA GLU A 163 -0.64 -14.36 -23.04
C GLU A 163 0.58 -15.30 -22.94
N GLY A 164 0.35 -16.58 -22.64
CA GLY A 164 1.40 -17.57 -22.39
C GLY A 164 1.89 -17.62 -20.94
N GLY A 165 1.51 -16.66 -20.08
CA GLY A 165 1.83 -16.68 -18.66
C GLY A 165 1.30 -17.93 -17.97
N TRP A 166 2.12 -18.59 -17.16
CA TRP A 166 1.76 -19.94 -16.67
C TRP A 166 0.55 -19.98 -15.71
N LEU A 167 0.28 -18.91 -14.94
CA LEU A 167 -0.93 -18.82 -14.10
C LEU A 167 -2.15 -18.42 -14.93
N PHE A 168 -1.96 -17.57 -15.94
CA PHE A 168 -2.97 -17.24 -16.92
C PHE A 168 -3.46 -18.51 -17.64
N ASP A 169 -2.53 -19.30 -18.19
CA ASP A 169 -2.82 -20.55 -18.90
C ASP A 169 -3.41 -21.65 -17.99
N LEU A 170 -3.05 -21.65 -16.69
CA LEU A 170 -3.66 -22.54 -15.70
C LEU A 170 -5.15 -22.21 -15.46
N GLY A 171 -5.60 -21.02 -15.84
CA GLY A 171 -6.96 -20.52 -15.61
C GLY A 171 -7.15 -19.91 -14.21
N VAL A 172 -6.09 -19.36 -13.62
CA VAL A 172 -6.23 -18.53 -12.42
C VAL A 172 -6.90 -17.23 -12.81
N ILE A 173 -8.02 -16.93 -12.15
CA ILE A 173 -8.75 -15.69 -12.32
C ILE A 173 -8.13 -14.64 -11.40
N ASP A 174 -7.59 -13.60 -12.01
CA ASP A 174 -7.17 -12.40 -11.32
C ASP A 174 -7.52 -11.15 -12.13
N PHE A 175 -8.77 -10.70 -11.98
CA PHE A 175 -9.35 -9.67 -12.84
C PHE A 175 -8.57 -8.35 -12.82
N ALA A 176 -8.14 -7.88 -11.65
CA ALA A 176 -7.44 -6.60 -11.49
C ALA A 176 -6.21 -6.66 -10.57
N GLY A 177 -5.74 -7.82 -10.12
CA GLY A 177 -4.46 -7.94 -9.40
C GLY A 177 -4.55 -8.27 -7.90
N GLY A 178 -5.47 -9.14 -7.49
CA GLY A 178 -5.44 -9.74 -6.16
C GLY A 178 -4.14 -10.51 -5.92
N THR A 179 -3.66 -11.26 -6.91
CA THR A 179 -2.35 -11.91 -6.85
C THR A 179 -1.24 -10.96 -7.28
N ALA A 180 -1.35 -10.37 -8.48
CA ALA A 180 -0.27 -9.59 -9.10
C ALA A 180 0.12 -8.31 -8.33
N VAL A 181 -0.85 -7.69 -7.64
CA VAL A 181 -0.65 -6.46 -6.85
C VAL A 181 -0.69 -6.75 -5.36
N HIS A 182 -1.82 -7.26 -4.83
CA HIS A 182 -2.04 -7.24 -3.37
C HIS A 182 -1.32 -8.36 -2.61
N ILE A 183 -1.45 -9.61 -3.03
CA ILE A 183 -0.68 -10.73 -2.45
C ILE A 183 0.80 -10.50 -2.70
N ASN A 184 1.18 -10.05 -3.90
CA ASN A 184 2.56 -9.75 -4.25
C ASN A 184 3.15 -8.69 -3.29
N ALA A 185 2.54 -7.50 -3.17
CA ALA A 185 3.02 -6.46 -2.26
C ALA A 185 2.96 -6.89 -0.79
N GLY A 186 1.89 -7.55 -0.36
CA GLY A 186 1.72 -8.00 1.02
C GLY A 186 2.72 -9.07 1.44
N ALA A 187 3.04 -10.02 0.55
CA ALA A 187 4.05 -11.04 0.76
C ALA A 187 5.46 -10.44 0.73
N ALA A 188 5.71 -9.50 -0.19
CA ALA A 188 6.95 -8.74 -0.22
C ALA A 188 7.18 -7.98 1.09
N ALA A 189 6.16 -7.26 1.57
CA ALA A 189 6.19 -6.55 2.85
C ALA A 189 6.56 -7.50 4.00
N LEU A 190 5.94 -8.69 4.07
CA LEU A 190 6.27 -9.71 5.07
C LEU A 190 7.74 -10.18 4.97
N GLY A 191 8.24 -10.39 3.75
CA GLY A 191 9.65 -10.74 3.51
C GLY A 191 10.62 -9.64 3.97
N VAL A 192 10.34 -8.37 3.64
CA VAL A 192 11.22 -7.25 3.98
C VAL A 192 11.23 -6.96 5.49
N ILE A 193 10.08 -7.05 6.19
CA ILE A 193 10.05 -6.78 7.64
C ILE A 193 10.84 -7.82 8.46
N PHE A 194 11.04 -9.03 7.95
CA PHE A 194 11.93 -10.01 8.59
C PHE A 194 13.41 -9.64 8.47
N VAL A 195 13.77 -8.78 7.52
CA VAL A 195 15.13 -8.24 7.38
C VAL A 195 15.29 -6.99 8.24
N VAL A 196 14.41 -6.01 8.06
CA VAL A 196 14.50 -4.69 8.72
C VAL A 196 14.20 -4.77 10.22
N GLY A 197 13.38 -5.72 10.63
CA GLY A 197 12.98 -5.92 12.02
C GLY A 197 11.94 -4.92 12.50
N LYS A 198 11.78 -4.85 13.84
CA LYS A 198 10.72 -4.09 14.53
C LYS A 198 11.16 -2.66 14.81
N ARG A 199 10.25 -1.70 14.75
CA ARG A 199 10.51 -0.33 15.23
C ARG A 199 10.86 -0.33 16.72
N ILE A 200 11.71 0.62 17.10
CA ILE A 200 11.96 0.96 18.49
C ILE A 200 10.64 1.37 19.12
N GLY A 201 10.34 0.78 20.28
CA GLY A 201 9.07 0.99 20.97
C GLY A 201 7.93 0.06 20.53
N PHE A 202 8.12 -0.85 19.56
CA PHE A 202 7.06 -1.79 19.19
C PHE A 202 6.58 -2.61 20.42
N LYS A 203 5.25 -2.61 20.67
CA LYS A 203 4.56 -3.12 21.87
C LYS A 203 4.79 -2.36 23.19
N LYS A 204 5.67 -1.35 23.20
CA LYS A 204 5.99 -0.57 24.40
C LYS A 204 5.38 0.83 24.32
N ASP A 205 5.51 1.49 23.18
CA ASP A 205 5.11 2.87 22.96
C ASP A 205 3.88 2.96 22.06
N PRO A 206 2.90 3.83 22.39
CA PRO A 206 1.78 4.09 21.50
C PRO A 206 2.23 4.76 20.19
N MET A 207 2.11 4.06 19.06
CA MET A 207 2.39 4.58 17.72
C MET A 207 1.10 5.05 17.05
N ARG A 208 0.49 6.12 17.60
CA ARG A 208 -0.80 6.63 17.14
C ARG A 208 -0.68 7.41 15.81
N PRO A 209 -1.68 7.33 14.92
CA PRO A 209 -1.78 8.20 13.74
C PRO A 209 -1.68 9.68 14.13
N HIS A 210 -0.88 10.45 13.38
CA HIS A 210 -0.81 11.89 13.61
C HIS A 210 -2.02 12.64 13.07
N SER A 211 -2.67 12.14 12.01
CA SER A 211 -3.80 12.81 11.36
C SER A 211 -4.80 11.83 10.76
N LEU A 212 -5.85 11.51 11.52
CA LEU A 212 -6.99 10.72 11.03
C LEU A 212 -7.74 11.39 9.86
N PRO A 213 -7.89 12.72 9.79
CA PRO A 213 -8.45 13.36 8.60
C PRO A 213 -7.65 13.07 7.33
N LEU A 214 -6.31 13.03 7.42
CA LEU A 214 -5.45 12.69 6.28
C LEU A 214 -5.61 11.22 5.87
N VAL A 215 -5.75 10.32 6.85
CA VAL A 215 -6.11 8.91 6.61
C VAL A 215 -7.44 8.83 5.84
N MET A 216 -8.48 9.55 6.28
CA MET A 216 -9.79 9.53 5.62
C MET A 216 -9.74 10.12 4.21
N LEU A 217 -8.96 11.19 3.98
CA LEU A 217 -8.73 11.75 2.65
C LEU A 217 -8.08 10.73 1.73
N GLY A 218 -6.98 10.10 2.18
CA GLY A 218 -6.29 9.06 1.42
C GLY A 218 -7.20 7.87 1.10
N ALA A 219 -7.95 7.37 2.08
CA ALA A 219 -8.90 6.27 1.88
C ALA A 219 -10.03 6.63 0.89
N GLY A 220 -10.57 7.85 0.95
CA GLY A 220 -11.60 8.31 0.01
C GLY A 220 -11.07 8.42 -1.42
N LEU A 221 -9.85 8.94 -1.60
CA LEU A 221 -9.19 9.02 -2.90
C LEU A 221 -8.79 7.63 -3.43
N LEU A 222 -8.37 6.70 -2.55
CA LEU A 222 -8.12 5.30 -2.93
C LEU A 222 -9.39 4.64 -3.42
N TRP A 223 -10.52 4.80 -2.72
CA TRP A 223 -11.82 4.29 -3.16
C TRP A 223 -12.20 4.87 -4.52
N PHE A 224 -12.08 6.18 -4.69
CA PHE A 224 -12.36 6.84 -5.97
C PHE A 224 -11.48 6.33 -7.12
N GLY A 225 -10.17 6.22 -6.90
CA GLY A 225 -9.23 5.69 -7.90
C GLY A 225 -9.50 4.23 -8.27
N TRP A 226 -9.98 3.43 -7.30
CA TRP A 226 -10.24 2.01 -7.50
C TRP A 226 -11.33 1.69 -8.50
N PHE A 227 -12.22 2.64 -8.79
CA PHE A 227 -13.18 2.50 -9.89
C PHE A 227 -12.46 2.33 -11.23
N GLY A 228 -11.40 3.10 -11.48
CA GLY A 228 -10.55 2.93 -12.66
C GLY A 228 -9.72 1.66 -12.61
N PHE A 229 -9.24 1.29 -11.42
CA PHE A 229 -8.47 0.07 -11.18
C PHE A 229 -9.26 -1.18 -11.56
N ASN A 230 -10.45 -1.34 -10.99
CA ASN A 230 -11.27 -2.52 -11.23
C ASN A 230 -11.98 -2.44 -12.58
N ALA A 231 -12.85 -1.45 -12.81
CA ALA A 231 -13.66 -1.42 -14.03
C ALA A 231 -12.81 -1.29 -15.30
N GLY A 232 -11.68 -0.58 -15.24
CA GLY A 232 -10.74 -0.47 -16.36
C GLY A 232 -10.02 -1.78 -16.69
N SER A 233 -9.93 -2.73 -15.76
CA SER A 233 -9.19 -3.99 -16.00
C SER A 233 -9.89 -4.93 -17.00
N TRP A 234 -11.13 -4.65 -17.38
CA TRP A 234 -11.78 -5.33 -18.50
C TRP A 234 -11.28 -4.84 -19.88
N LEU A 235 -10.63 -3.67 -19.94
CA LEU A 235 -10.12 -3.04 -21.16
C LEU A 235 -11.18 -2.63 -22.19
N ASN A 236 -12.46 -2.87 -21.87
CA ASN A 236 -13.61 -2.67 -22.74
C ASN A 236 -14.84 -2.18 -21.96
N ASN A 237 -15.79 -1.54 -22.63
CA ASN A 237 -17.01 -1.00 -22.01
C ASN A 237 -18.32 -1.25 -22.76
N ASP A 238 -18.34 -2.17 -23.74
CA ASP A 238 -19.50 -2.42 -24.61
C ASP A 238 -20.33 -3.68 -24.26
N ASP A 239 -19.83 -4.58 -23.40
CA ASP A 239 -20.45 -5.87 -23.06
C ASP A 239 -21.01 -5.95 -21.61
N GLY A 240 -20.82 -4.89 -20.83
CA GLY A 240 -21.35 -4.75 -19.47
C GLY A 240 -20.48 -5.34 -18.35
N VAL A 241 -19.38 -6.04 -18.62
CA VAL A 241 -18.51 -6.63 -17.58
C VAL A 241 -17.87 -5.53 -16.71
N GLY A 242 -17.35 -4.47 -17.33
CA GLY A 242 -16.81 -3.30 -16.62
C GLY A 242 -17.85 -2.62 -15.71
N ALA A 243 -19.13 -2.60 -16.10
CA ALA A 243 -20.21 -2.04 -15.29
C ALA A 243 -20.49 -2.91 -14.04
N VAL A 244 -20.49 -4.23 -14.20
CA VAL A 244 -20.62 -5.17 -13.06
C VAL A 244 -19.42 -5.01 -12.11
N ALA A 245 -18.20 -4.93 -12.63
CA ALA A 245 -17.00 -4.71 -11.83
C ALA A 245 -17.07 -3.39 -11.04
N PHE A 246 -17.60 -2.32 -11.64
CA PHE A 246 -17.81 -1.04 -10.97
C PHE A 246 -18.79 -1.16 -9.79
N VAL A 247 -19.94 -1.83 -10.00
CA VAL A 247 -20.94 -2.08 -8.94
C VAL A 247 -20.34 -2.95 -7.83
N ASN A 248 -19.70 -4.04 -8.20
CA ASN A 248 -19.07 -4.97 -7.26
C ASN A 248 -18.02 -4.27 -6.40
N THR A 249 -17.23 -3.38 -7.00
CA THR A 249 -16.24 -2.56 -6.27
C THR A 249 -16.92 -1.71 -5.20
N GLN A 250 -18.01 -1.00 -5.53
CA GLN A 250 -18.72 -0.17 -4.57
C GLN A 250 -19.33 -0.98 -3.42
N VAL A 251 -20.06 -2.05 -3.74
CA VAL A 251 -20.84 -2.79 -2.74
C VAL A 251 -19.95 -3.64 -1.83
N ALA A 252 -18.88 -4.25 -2.36
CA ALA A 252 -17.92 -5.00 -1.54
C ALA A 252 -17.19 -4.08 -0.57
N THR A 253 -16.79 -2.88 -1.01
CA THR A 253 -16.11 -1.88 -0.18
C THR A 253 -16.98 -1.42 0.96
N ALA A 254 -18.24 -1.07 0.68
CA ALA A 254 -19.21 -0.69 1.70
C ALA A 254 -19.45 -1.84 2.70
N ALA A 255 -19.62 -3.07 2.20
CA ALA A 255 -19.84 -4.25 3.04
C ALA A 255 -18.63 -4.57 3.93
N ALA A 256 -17.40 -4.41 3.42
CA ALA A 256 -16.17 -4.62 4.19
C ALA A 256 -15.96 -3.56 5.27
N MET A 257 -16.23 -2.29 4.98
CA MET A 257 -16.24 -1.23 5.99
C MET A 257 -17.20 -1.57 7.13
N LEU A 258 -18.43 -1.99 6.80
CA LEU A 258 -19.43 -2.38 7.81
C LEU A 258 -19.01 -3.65 8.58
N GLY A 259 -18.44 -4.65 7.90
CA GLY A 259 -17.93 -5.87 8.51
C GLY A 259 -16.79 -5.58 9.51
N TRP A 260 -15.84 -4.74 9.13
CA TRP A 260 -14.75 -4.30 9.99
C TRP A 260 -15.27 -3.52 11.20
N LEU A 261 -16.14 -2.53 10.97
CA LEU A 261 -16.74 -1.74 12.04
C LEU A 261 -17.57 -2.58 13.01
N GLY A 262 -18.34 -3.55 12.50
CA GLY A 262 -19.06 -4.52 13.31
C GLY A 262 -18.11 -5.35 14.18
N TYR A 263 -17.00 -5.83 13.60
CA TYR A 263 -15.96 -6.55 14.33
C TYR A 263 -15.33 -5.70 15.44
N GLU A 264 -14.92 -4.47 15.14
CA GLU A 264 -14.35 -3.55 16.15
C GLU A 264 -15.36 -3.23 17.25
N LYS A 265 -16.63 -3.04 16.91
CA LYS A 265 -17.67 -2.78 17.91
C LYS A 265 -17.81 -3.95 18.87
N LEU A 266 -17.80 -5.18 18.36
CA LEU A 266 -17.90 -6.38 19.18
C LEU A 266 -16.66 -6.60 20.05
N ARG A 267 -15.45 -6.32 19.52
CA ARG A 267 -14.18 -6.61 20.22
C ARG A 267 -13.69 -5.47 21.12
N HIS A 268 -13.94 -4.23 20.73
CA HIS A 268 -13.34 -3.02 21.31
C HIS A 268 -14.40 -1.99 21.77
N GLY A 269 -15.69 -2.24 21.53
CA GLY A 269 -16.79 -1.42 22.05
C GLY A 269 -17.05 -0.11 21.28
N SER A 270 -16.23 0.23 20.28
CA SER A 270 -16.31 1.50 19.54
C SER A 270 -16.20 1.29 18.03
N PHE A 271 -16.78 2.21 17.27
CA PHE A 271 -16.57 2.35 15.83
C PHE A 271 -15.48 3.40 15.61
N THR A 272 -14.39 3.05 14.91
CA THR A 272 -13.28 3.98 14.69
C THR A 272 -13.20 4.45 13.25
N THR A 273 -12.73 5.68 13.04
CA THR A 273 -12.48 6.21 11.69
C THR A 273 -11.36 5.45 10.99
N LEU A 274 -10.31 5.08 11.71
CA LEU A 274 -9.23 4.23 11.19
C LEU A 274 -9.74 2.86 10.75
N GLY A 275 -10.64 2.25 11.55
CA GLY A 275 -11.28 0.98 11.21
C GLY A 275 -12.19 1.10 9.98
N ALA A 276 -12.97 2.18 9.87
CA ALA A 276 -13.76 2.44 8.67
C ALA A 276 -12.89 2.56 7.40
N ALA A 277 -11.80 3.33 7.50
CA ALA A 277 -10.86 3.53 6.40
C ALA A 277 -10.14 2.23 6.01
N SER A 278 -9.64 1.47 6.99
CA SER A 278 -8.95 0.19 6.77
C SER A 278 -9.90 -0.88 6.24
N GLY A 279 -11.14 -0.92 6.75
CA GLY A 279 -12.19 -1.81 6.26
C GLY A 279 -12.60 -1.53 4.82
N ALA A 280 -12.67 -0.25 4.41
CA ALA A 280 -12.88 0.10 3.01
C ALA A 280 -11.74 -0.43 2.13
N VAL A 281 -10.48 -0.17 2.48
CA VAL A 281 -9.32 -0.68 1.73
C VAL A 281 -9.30 -2.20 1.69
N ALA A 282 -9.64 -2.90 2.79
CA ALA A 282 -9.74 -4.35 2.81
C ALA A 282 -10.79 -4.90 1.82
N GLY A 283 -11.95 -4.25 1.71
CA GLY A 283 -12.98 -4.62 0.73
C GLY A 283 -12.53 -4.38 -0.71
N LEU A 284 -11.90 -3.24 -0.96
CA LEU A 284 -11.33 -2.89 -2.25
C LEU A 284 -10.27 -3.92 -2.70
N VAL A 285 -9.35 -4.28 -1.81
CA VAL A 285 -8.36 -5.34 -2.04
C VAL A 285 -9.00 -6.68 -2.35
N ALA A 286 -9.97 -7.11 -1.54
CA ALA A 286 -10.55 -8.45 -1.68
C ALA A 286 -11.44 -8.58 -2.92
N ILE A 287 -12.08 -7.49 -3.36
CA ILE A 287 -12.90 -7.54 -4.56
C ILE A 287 -12.07 -7.38 -5.84
N THR A 288 -10.86 -6.82 -5.79
CA THR A 288 -9.94 -6.68 -6.94
C THR A 288 -9.87 -7.93 -7.84
N PRO A 289 -9.49 -9.13 -7.35
CA PRO A 289 -9.39 -10.30 -8.24
C PRO A 289 -10.75 -10.82 -8.69
N ALA A 290 -11.83 -10.49 -7.96
CA ALA A 290 -13.14 -11.12 -8.06
C ALA A 290 -14.23 -10.24 -8.72
N CYS A 291 -13.97 -8.95 -8.94
CA CYS A 291 -15.00 -7.96 -9.31
C CYS A 291 -15.66 -8.25 -10.67
N GLY A 292 -14.97 -8.91 -11.60
CA GLY A 292 -15.54 -9.41 -12.85
C GLY A 292 -16.04 -10.86 -12.79
N ALA A 293 -15.90 -11.57 -11.67
CA ALA A 293 -16.22 -13.00 -11.56
C ALA A 293 -17.50 -13.27 -10.74
N VAL A 294 -17.84 -12.38 -9.80
CA VAL A 294 -18.93 -12.59 -8.83
C VAL A 294 -20.16 -11.72 -9.15
N SER A 295 -21.32 -12.11 -8.60
CA SER A 295 -22.52 -11.27 -8.61
C SER A 295 -22.45 -10.15 -7.56
N PRO A 296 -23.30 -9.09 -7.62
CA PRO A 296 -23.36 -8.07 -6.57
C PRO A 296 -23.64 -8.61 -5.16
N LEU A 297 -24.45 -9.67 -5.04
CA LEU A 297 -24.66 -10.36 -3.76
C LEU A 297 -23.40 -11.11 -3.31
N GLY A 298 -22.70 -11.77 -4.25
CA GLY A 298 -21.39 -12.37 -3.99
C GLY A 298 -20.35 -11.33 -3.55
N ALA A 299 -20.35 -10.15 -4.16
CA ALA A 299 -19.47 -9.03 -3.80
C ALA A 299 -19.72 -8.52 -2.37
N ILE A 300 -20.98 -8.45 -1.93
CA ILE A 300 -21.30 -8.15 -0.52
C ILE A 300 -20.71 -9.22 0.41
N ALA A 301 -20.85 -10.51 0.07
CA ALA A 301 -20.29 -11.59 0.87
C ALA A 301 -18.76 -11.51 0.94
N VAL A 302 -18.08 -11.29 -0.20
CA VAL A 302 -16.63 -11.06 -0.26
C VAL A 302 -16.24 -9.89 0.64
N GLY A 303 -16.96 -8.77 0.56
CA GLY A 303 -16.73 -7.60 1.38
C GLY A 303 -16.83 -7.89 2.88
N VAL A 304 -17.95 -8.43 3.36
CA VAL A 304 -18.13 -8.74 4.79
C VAL A 304 -17.04 -9.70 5.31
N ILE A 305 -16.77 -10.77 4.55
CA ILE A 305 -15.76 -11.77 4.95
C ILE A 305 -14.38 -11.12 5.03
N ALA A 306 -13.99 -10.34 4.02
CA ALA A 306 -12.70 -9.65 4.01
C ALA A 306 -12.59 -8.61 5.12
N GLY A 307 -13.62 -7.79 5.35
CA GLY A 307 -13.63 -6.78 6.41
C GLY A 307 -13.38 -7.39 7.79
N VAL A 308 -14.04 -8.51 8.10
CA VAL A 308 -13.84 -9.22 9.37
C VAL A 308 -12.46 -9.89 9.44
N LEU A 309 -12.06 -10.64 8.41
CA LEU A 309 -10.81 -11.40 8.43
C LEU A 309 -9.57 -10.49 8.43
N CYS A 310 -9.58 -9.38 7.68
CA CYS A 310 -8.49 -8.41 7.71
C CYS A 310 -8.41 -7.71 9.08
N ALA A 311 -9.54 -7.32 9.68
CA ALA A 311 -9.55 -6.74 11.03
C ALA A 311 -8.96 -7.71 12.07
N MET A 312 -9.25 -9.01 11.96
CA MET A 312 -8.63 -10.05 12.78
C MET A 312 -7.12 -10.18 12.50
N ALA A 313 -6.72 -10.13 11.24
CA ALA A 313 -5.34 -10.31 10.79
C ALA A 313 -4.40 -9.21 11.27
N VAL A 314 -4.87 -7.95 11.32
CA VAL A 314 -4.11 -6.81 11.87
C VAL A 314 -3.60 -7.09 13.29
N GLY A 315 -4.39 -7.80 14.10
CA GLY A 315 -3.98 -8.18 15.46
C GLY A 315 -2.88 -9.26 15.52
N LEU A 316 -2.67 -10.03 14.45
CA LEU A 316 -1.73 -11.16 14.43
C LEU A 316 -0.27 -10.72 14.55
N LYS A 317 0.06 -9.50 14.11
CA LYS A 317 1.41 -8.93 14.26
C LYS A 317 1.87 -8.88 15.72
N TYR A 318 0.95 -8.65 16.65
CA TYR A 318 1.25 -8.68 18.09
C TYR A 318 1.41 -10.12 18.62
N ARG A 319 0.68 -11.08 18.08
CA ARG A 319 0.78 -12.50 18.48
C ARG A 319 2.07 -13.13 17.97
N PHE A 320 2.39 -12.97 16.69
CA PHE A 320 3.60 -13.51 16.08
C PHE A 320 4.82 -12.62 16.28
N GLY A 321 4.62 -11.38 16.72
CA GLY A 321 5.69 -10.47 17.06
C GLY A 321 6.50 -10.03 15.85
N TYR A 322 5.85 -9.67 14.74
CA TYR A 322 6.45 -8.91 13.64
C TYR A 322 5.85 -7.50 13.63
N ASP A 323 6.57 -6.52 13.08
CA ASP A 323 6.10 -5.13 13.03
C ASP A 323 5.73 -4.76 11.59
N ASP A 324 4.50 -5.10 11.22
CA ASP A 324 3.85 -4.57 10.03
C ASP A 324 3.24 -3.20 10.38
N SER A 325 3.94 -2.14 9.98
CA SER A 325 3.73 -0.82 10.59
C SER A 325 2.32 -0.28 10.41
N LEU A 326 1.84 -0.32 9.17
CA LEU A 326 0.56 0.24 8.73
C LEU A 326 -0.36 -0.86 8.15
N ASP A 327 -0.16 -2.09 8.61
CA ASP A 327 -1.06 -3.22 8.36
C ASP A 327 -1.14 -3.69 6.90
N VAL A 328 -0.03 -3.60 6.16
CA VAL A 328 0.06 -4.03 4.76
C VAL A 328 -0.18 -5.54 4.62
N VAL A 329 0.39 -6.34 5.52
CA VAL A 329 0.18 -7.80 5.57
C VAL A 329 -1.26 -8.08 5.98
N GLY A 330 -1.76 -7.39 7.01
CA GLY A 330 -3.13 -7.59 7.51
C GLY A 330 -4.23 -7.22 6.50
N VAL A 331 -3.99 -6.22 5.66
CA VAL A 331 -4.98 -5.71 4.70
C VAL A 331 -4.73 -6.23 3.29
N HIS A 332 -3.53 -6.06 2.72
CA HIS A 332 -3.25 -6.44 1.34
C HIS A 332 -2.99 -7.94 1.16
N LEU A 333 -2.14 -8.55 2.00
CA LEU A 333 -1.87 -9.99 1.88
C LEU A 333 -3.13 -10.79 2.20
N VAL A 334 -3.72 -10.59 3.38
CA VAL A 334 -4.91 -11.36 3.79
C VAL A 334 -6.12 -11.02 2.92
N GLY A 335 -6.35 -9.75 2.61
CA GLY A 335 -7.45 -9.36 1.72
C GLY A 335 -7.31 -9.97 0.33
N GLY A 336 -6.10 -9.96 -0.24
CA GLY A 336 -5.82 -10.57 -1.54
C GLY A 336 -6.03 -12.09 -1.52
N ILE A 337 -5.53 -12.79 -0.49
CA ILE A 337 -5.76 -14.24 -0.30
C ILE A 337 -7.26 -14.54 -0.22
N VAL A 338 -7.99 -13.81 0.63
CA VAL A 338 -9.44 -14.01 0.81
C VAL A 338 -10.17 -13.76 -0.50
N GLY A 339 -9.91 -12.63 -1.17
CA GLY A 339 -10.51 -12.28 -2.45
C GLY A 339 -10.28 -13.35 -3.52
N SER A 340 -9.02 -13.75 -3.72
CA SER A 340 -8.64 -14.75 -4.72
C SER A 340 -9.25 -16.12 -4.44
N LEU A 341 -9.30 -16.58 -3.19
CA LEU A 341 -9.89 -17.88 -2.86
C LEU A 341 -11.42 -17.87 -2.97
N LEU A 342 -12.07 -16.76 -2.60
CA LEU A 342 -13.53 -16.64 -2.67
C LEU A 342 -14.08 -16.69 -4.10
N ILE A 343 -13.27 -16.43 -5.13
CA ILE A 343 -13.63 -16.69 -6.53
C ILE A 343 -13.99 -18.16 -6.73
N GLY A 344 -13.20 -19.07 -6.14
CA GLY A 344 -13.46 -20.52 -6.19
C GLY A 344 -14.80 -20.93 -5.57
N LEU A 345 -15.45 -20.05 -4.80
CA LEU A 345 -16.77 -20.27 -4.22
C LEU A 345 -17.88 -19.52 -4.96
N PHE A 346 -17.64 -18.24 -5.26
CA PHE A 346 -18.66 -17.29 -5.71
C PHE A 346 -18.63 -16.94 -7.20
N ALA A 347 -17.68 -17.44 -7.99
CA ALA A 347 -17.66 -17.20 -9.43
C ALA A 347 -18.95 -17.70 -10.09
N THR A 348 -19.62 -16.84 -10.85
CA THR A 348 -20.96 -17.14 -11.41
C THR A 348 -20.91 -17.91 -12.73
N GLY A 349 -19.78 -17.82 -13.45
CA GLY A 349 -19.65 -18.30 -14.81
C GLY A 349 -20.48 -17.54 -15.84
N GLY A 350 -20.84 -16.27 -15.57
CA GLY A 350 -21.70 -15.48 -16.46
C GLY A 350 -21.38 -13.99 -16.48
N VAL A 351 -20.17 -13.60 -16.05
CA VAL A 351 -19.70 -12.20 -16.11
C VAL A 351 -18.47 -12.13 -17.01
N GLN A 352 -17.24 -12.23 -16.50
CA GLN A 352 -16.03 -12.18 -17.34
C GLN A 352 -15.68 -13.49 -18.07
N SER A 353 -16.19 -14.63 -17.58
CA SER A 353 -15.84 -15.97 -18.09
C SER A 353 -16.89 -16.99 -17.68
N ASP A 354 -16.82 -18.19 -18.26
CA ASP A 354 -17.70 -19.33 -17.96
C ASP A 354 -17.29 -20.12 -16.70
N ALA A 355 -16.21 -19.73 -16.03
CA ALA A 355 -15.72 -20.40 -14.83
C ALA A 355 -16.70 -20.24 -13.66
N LYS A 356 -17.11 -21.37 -13.08
CA LYS A 356 -18.06 -21.42 -11.96
C LYS A 356 -17.37 -21.79 -10.67
N GLY A 357 -17.74 -21.12 -9.59
CA GLY A 357 -17.36 -21.47 -8.23
C GLY A 357 -18.23 -22.60 -7.67
N LEU A 358 -17.85 -23.10 -6.50
CA LEU A 358 -18.52 -24.19 -5.82
C LEU A 358 -20.04 -23.94 -5.64
N PHE A 359 -20.45 -22.73 -5.27
CA PHE A 359 -21.86 -22.40 -5.04
C PHE A 359 -22.69 -22.23 -6.31
N TYR A 360 -22.03 -22.19 -7.47
CA TYR A 360 -22.66 -22.10 -8.79
C TYR A 360 -22.51 -23.42 -9.58
N GLY A 361 -22.10 -24.51 -8.92
CA GLY A 361 -22.02 -25.85 -9.51
C GLY A 361 -20.71 -26.19 -10.22
N GLY A 362 -19.65 -25.38 -10.08
CA GLY A 362 -18.35 -25.62 -10.71
C GLY A 362 -17.41 -26.58 -9.96
N GLY A 363 -17.82 -27.12 -8.81
CA GLY A 363 -16.97 -27.99 -7.99
C GLY A 363 -15.80 -27.26 -7.33
N LEU A 364 -14.71 -28.00 -7.05
CA LEU A 364 -13.51 -27.48 -6.36
C LEU A 364 -12.37 -27.08 -7.33
N GLU A 365 -12.55 -27.26 -8.63
CA GLU A 365 -11.49 -27.03 -9.61
C GLU A 365 -11.02 -25.57 -9.59
N GLN A 366 -11.94 -24.61 -9.69
CA GLN A 366 -11.57 -23.20 -9.67
C GLN A 366 -10.92 -22.82 -8.33
N LEU A 367 -11.42 -23.33 -7.21
CA LEU A 367 -10.79 -23.11 -5.90
C LEU A 367 -9.34 -23.63 -5.86
N GLY A 368 -9.09 -24.79 -6.45
CA GLY A 368 -7.75 -25.37 -6.59
C GLY A 368 -6.82 -24.48 -7.42
N LYS A 369 -7.27 -24.00 -8.58
CA LYS A 369 -6.51 -23.07 -9.44
C LYS A 369 -6.15 -21.79 -8.68
N GLN A 370 -7.14 -21.17 -8.02
CA GLN A 370 -6.91 -19.98 -7.21
C GLN A 370 -5.90 -20.23 -6.08
N ALA A 371 -5.99 -21.38 -5.39
CA ALA A 371 -5.07 -21.73 -4.32
C ALA A 371 -3.62 -21.87 -4.83
N VAL A 372 -3.41 -22.46 -6.01
CA VAL A 372 -2.09 -22.55 -6.65
C VAL A 372 -1.54 -21.15 -6.92
N GLY A 373 -2.32 -20.28 -7.57
CA GLY A 373 -1.90 -18.90 -7.85
C GLY A 373 -1.54 -18.12 -6.58
N VAL A 374 -2.37 -18.20 -5.55
CA VAL A 374 -2.13 -17.58 -4.24
C VAL A 374 -0.81 -18.05 -3.64
N VAL A 375 -0.60 -19.37 -3.54
CA VAL A 375 0.58 -19.94 -2.88
C VAL A 375 1.85 -19.60 -3.65
N CYS A 376 1.84 -19.74 -4.97
CA CYS A 376 3.03 -19.51 -5.78
C CYS A 376 3.47 -18.04 -5.78
N VAL A 377 2.53 -17.09 -5.95
CA VAL A 377 2.86 -15.65 -5.90
C VAL A 377 3.30 -15.23 -4.51
N LEU A 378 2.62 -15.72 -3.45
CA LEU A 378 2.99 -15.44 -2.07
C LEU A 378 4.42 -15.92 -1.77
N LEU A 379 4.73 -17.19 -2.05
CA LEU A 379 6.04 -17.76 -1.74
C LEU A 379 7.14 -17.09 -2.55
N TYR A 380 6.93 -16.89 -3.85
CA TYR A 380 7.91 -16.23 -4.70
C TYR A 380 8.22 -14.81 -4.21
N SER A 381 7.18 -14.00 -4.02
CA SER A 381 7.35 -12.61 -3.63
C SER A 381 7.96 -12.47 -2.24
N LEU A 382 7.55 -13.29 -1.26
CA LEU A 382 8.13 -13.30 0.08
C LEU A 382 9.62 -13.64 0.03
N VAL A 383 9.99 -14.72 -0.65
CA VAL A 383 11.38 -15.20 -0.70
C VAL A 383 12.27 -14.23 -1.48
N ALA A 384 11.84 -13.80 -2.67
CA ALA A 384 12.61 -12.86 -3.49
C ALA A 384 12.80 -11.52 -2.75
N SER A 385 11.76 -11.00 -2.10
CA SER A 385 11.84 -9.76 -1.34
C SER A 385 12.73 -9.87 -0.12
N PHE A 386 12.67 -11.00 0.61
CA PHE A 386 13.58 -11.28 1.72
C PHE A 386 15.04 -11.30 1.27
N VAL A 387 15.33 -12.01 0.16
CA VAL A 387 16.68 -12.10 -0.40
C VAL A 387 17.18 -10.74 -0.87
N LEU A 388 16.38 -9.99 -1.63
CA LEU A 388 16.74 -8.63 -2.08
C LEU A 388 16.99 -7.69 -0.90
N ALA A 389 16.09 -7.70 0.09
CA ALA A 389 16.26 -6.89 1.28
C ALA A 389 17.53 -7.25 2.04
N LYS A 390 17.87 -8.54 2.16
CA LYS A 390 19.13 -8.99 2.78
C LYS A 390 20.37 -8.55 2.02
N ILE A 391 20.34 -8.62 0.69
CA ILE A 391 21.45 -8.15 -0.15
C ILE A 391 21.66 -6.65 0.04
N ILE A 392 20.60 -5.85 -0.02
CA ILE A 392 20.67 -4.39 0.18
C ILE A 392 21.15 -4.06 1.59
N ASP A 393 20.64 -4.76 2.61
CA ASP A 393 21.05 -4.58 3.99
C ASP A 393 22.55 -4.89 4.19
N TRP A 394 23.07 -5.93 3.54
CA TRP A 394 24.48 -6.27 3.61
C TRP A 394 25.39 -5.25 2.91
N VAL A 395 24.95 -4.68 1.79
CA VAL A 395 25.76 -3.76 0.97
C VAL A 395 25.78 -2.34 1.53
N MET A 396 24.64 -1.81 1.99
CA MET A 396 24.53 -0.40 2.41
C MET A 396 23.74 -0.17 3.71
N GLY A 397 23.22 -1.23 4.32
CA GLY A 397 22.30 -1.17 5.44
C GLY A 397 20.92 -0.68 5.01
N PHE A 398 19.87 -1.44 5.32
CA PHE A 398 18.51 -1.09 4.90
C PHE A 398 17.81 -0.21 5.95
N ARG A 399 18.13 -0.41 7.22
CA ARG A 399 17.54 0.33 8.35
C ARG A 399 18.31 1.61 8.66
N VAL A 400 17.62 2.69 9.00
CA VAL A 400 18.24 3.91 9.56
C VAL A 400 18.90 3.61 10.91
N SER A 401 19.76 4.50 11.38
CA SER A 401 20.35 4.38 12.72
C SER A 401 19.31 4.55 13.83
N GLU A 402 19.62 4.05 15.02
CA GLU A 402 18.75 4.20 16.20
C GLU A 402 18.46 5.67 16.53
N ASP A 403 19.47 6.54 16.44
CA ASP A 403 19.32 7.97 16.67
C ASP A 403 18.37 8.62 15.66
N GLU A 404 18.46 8.27 14.37
CA GLU A 404 17.57 8.78 13.32
C GLU A 404 16.13 8.28 13.51
N GLU A 405 15.94 7.02 13.90
CA GLU A 405 14.61 6.46 14.17
C GLU A 405 13.92 7.12 15.39
N VAL A 406 14.70 7.42 16.43
CA VAL A 406 14.22 8.11 17.63
C VAL A 406 14.01 9.61 17.38
N ALA A 407 14.88 10.29 16.65
CA ALA A 407 14.75 11.71 16.32
C ALA A 407 13.63 11.98 15.31
N GLY A 408 13.43 11.08 14.34
CA GLY A 408 12.48 11.23 13.24
C GLY A 408 13.17 11.17 11.88
N VAL A 409 12.60 10.39 10.97
CA VAL A 409 13.24 10.10 9.68
C VAL A 409 13.13 11.26 8.70
N ASP A 410 12.17 12.17 8.87
CA ASP A 410 11.99 13.31 7.96
C ASP A 410 13.22 14.21 7.93
N GLN A 411 13.73 14.61 9.10
CA GLN A 411 14.92 15.45 9.18
C GLN A 411 16.17 14.75 8.66
N ALA A 412 16.32 13.44 8.96
CA ALA A 412 17.48 12.67 8.56
C ALA A 412 17.52 12.37 7.05
N ALA A 413 16.37 12.07 6.45
CA ALA A 413 16.27 11.67 5.05
C ALA A 413 16.05 12.84 4.09
N HIS A 414 15.33 13.89 4.53
CA HIS A 414 14.85 14.97 3.65
C HIS A 414 15.28 16.36 4.11
N ALA A 415 15.94 16.50 5.27
CA ALA A 415 16.32 17.79 5.86
C ALA A 415 15.13 18.77 6.05
N GLU A 416 13.93 18.23 6.20
CA GLU A 416 12.67 18.97 6.27
C GLU A 416 11.81 18.52 7.46
N THR A 417 10.86 19.37 7.86
CA THR A 417 9.81 19.05 8.83
C THR A 417 8.45 19.30 8.22
N ALA A 418 7.51 18.36 8.39
CA ALA A 418 6.18 18.44 7.77
C ALA A 418 5.37 19.69 8.20
N TYR A 419 5.55 20.13 9.44
CA TYR A 419 4.82 21.26 10.01
C TYR A 419 5.78 22.17 10.78
N ASP A 420 5.63 23.47 10.58
CA ASP A 420 6.25 24.48 11.42
C ASP A 420 5.27 24.87 12.54
N PHE A 421 5.56 24.42 13.76
CA PHE A 421 4.78 24.76 14.96
C PHE A 421 5.27 26.05 15.65
N GLY A 422 6.24 26.76 15.07
CA GLY A 422 6.90 27.93 15.65
C GLY A 422 5.99 29.12 15.96
N GLY A 423 4.74 29.13 15.45
CA GLY A 423 3.77 30.22 15.66
C GLY A 423 2.61 29.91 16.62
N THR A 424 2.41 28.66 17.06
CA THR A 424 1.19 28.25 17.77
C THR A 424 1.33 28.08 19.28
N GLY A 425 2.52 28.34 19.84
CA GLY A 425 2.78 28.27 21.28
C GLY A 425 3.28 29.59 21.85
N GLY A 426 2.37 30.52 22.18
CA GLY A 426 2.82 31.80 22.74
C GLY A 426 1.78 32.85 23.08
N GLY A 427 0.51 32.49 23.27
CA GLY A 427 -0.44 33.37 23.95
C GLY A 427 -0.13 33.39 25.45
N ALA A 428 0.99 34.01 25.85
CA ALA A 428 1.20 34.34 27.25
C ALA A 428 0.04 35.25 27.68
N VAL A 429 -0.86 34.71 28.50
CA VAL A 429 -1.86 35.51 29.20
C VAL A 429 -1.08 36.55 30.01
N ALA A 430 -1.06 37.79 29.52
CA ALA A 430 -0.53 38.91 30.25
C ALA A 430 -1.36 39.04 31.53
N ARG A 431 -0.80 38.60 32.66
CA ARG A 431 -1.33 38.96 33.98
C ARG A 431 -1.24 40.48 34.09
N PRO A 432 -2.33 41.21 34.37
CA PRO A 432 -2.23 42.61 34.71
C PRO A 432 -1.44 42.70 36.03
N GLY A 433 -0.21 43.20 35.94
CA GLY A 433 0.58 43.55 37.12
C GLY A 433 -0.13 44.66 37.88
N ALA A 434 -0.43 44.40 39.16
CA ALA A 434 -0.82 45.42 40.11
C ALA A 434 0.30 46.47 40.24
N GLY A 435 -0.11 47.72 40.44
CA GLY A 435 0.65 48.92 40.15
C GLY A 435 1.96 49.14 40.91
N ALA A 436 2.78 49.99 40.33
CA ALA A 436 3.64 50.92 41.07
C ALA A 436 3.81 52.18 40.20
N ALA A 437 3.32 53.30 40.71
CA ALA A 437 3.54 54.63 40.17
C ALA A 437 4.91 55.19 40.64
N SER A 438 5.34 56.25 39.95
CA SER A 438 6.56 57.08 40.09
C SER A 438 7.72 56.64 39.19
N GLY A 439 8.36 57.49 38.39
CA GLY A 439 8.27 58.93 38.17
C GLY A 439 9.65 59.41 37.66
N GLY A 440 9.68 60.12 36.53
CA GLY A 440 10.80 60.98 36.13
C GLY A 440 11.89 60.37 35.23
N ALA A 441 12.03 60.94 34.03
CA ALA A 441 13.23 60.90 33.17
C ALA A 441 13.93 62.30 33.23
N PRO A 442 15.01 62.62 32.47
CA PRO A 442 16.06 61.82 31.81
C PRO A 442 17.51 62.40 31.99
N SER A 443 18.56 61.67 31.61
CA SER A 443 19.78 62.16 30.88
C SER A 443 20.84 61.03 30.82
N ARG A 444 21.21 60.55 29.62
CA ARG A 444 22.40 60.91 28.80
C ARG A 444 23.77 60.70 29.46
N GLY A 445 24.60 59.85 28.85
CA GLY A 445 26.06 59.98 28.89
C GLY A 445 26.84 58.67 29.09
N ASP A 446 27.33 58.14 27.96
CA ASP A 446 28.66 57.54 27.73
C ASP A 446 29.19 56.31 28.51
N ASP A 447 29.55 55.30 27.70
CA ASP A 447 30.56 54.24 27.87
C ASP A 447 31.97 54.79 28.26
N PRO A 448 33.04 54.00 28.52
CA PRO A 448 33.16 52.53 28.62
C PRO A 448 34.10 52.00 29.75
N ALA A 449 34.16 50.66 29.85
CA ALA A 449 35.32 49.84 30.22
C ALA A 449 36.03 50.04 31.58
N ARG A 450 35.99 49.01 32.45
CA ARG A 450 37.21 48.53 33.12
C ARG A 450 37.16 47.07 33.58
N SER A 451 38.17 46.34 33.14
CA SER A 451 38.52 44.96 33.46
C SER A 451 39.16 44.78 34.85
N LYS A 452 39.18 43.50 35.29
CA LYS A 452 40.15 42.80 36.16
C LYS A 452 39.88 42.77 37.68
N ARG A 453 39.63 41.54 38.16
CA ARG A 453 40.41 40.73 39.14
C ARG A 453 39.66 39.39 39.32
N GLN A 454 40.21 38.20 38.99
CA GLN A 454 41.19 37.39 39.77
C GLN A 454 40.83 37.30 41.26
N ASP A 455 40.81 36.18 41.98
CA ASP A 455 41.19 34.78 41.76
C ASP A 455 40.67 33.98 42.98
N THR A 456 40.84 32.65 42.96
CA THR A 456 40.85 31.67 44.09
C THR A 456 39.47 31.14 44.54
N ALA A 457 39.11 29.86 44.45
CA ALA A 457 39.73 28.54 44.68
C ALA A 457 39.46 27.95 46.08
N ALA A 458 39.15 26.64 46.06
CA ALA A 458 39.16 25.65 47.15
C ALA A 458 38.00 25.69 48.17
N ALA A 459 37.52 24.59 48.75
CA ALA A 459 37.63 23.14 48.54
C ALA A 459 36.77 22.46 49.63
N SER A 460 36.46 21.17 49.41
CA SER A 460 36.13 20.14 50.44
C SER A 460 34.78 20.27 51.18
N GLY A 461 34.07 19.19 51.53
CA GLY A 461 34.35 17.77 51.41
C GLY A 461 33.22 16.93 52.02
N LYS A 462 33.21 15.65 51.62
CA LYS A 462 32.80 14.41 52.34
C LYS A 462 31.46 14.34 53.12
N ALA A 463 30.68 13.34 52.68
CA ALA A 463 29.65 12.51 53.35
C ALA A 463 30.16 11.85 54.69
N PRO A 464 29.43 10.96 55.44
CA PRO A 464 28.27 10.12 55.04
C PRO A 464 27.26 9.72 56.17
N ALA A 465 26.41 8.72 55.84
CA ALA A 465 25.68 7.77 56.70
C ALA A 465 24.46 8.36 57.43
N SER A 466 23.35 7.68 57.71
CA SER A 466 22.89 6.27 57.81
C SER A 466 21.33 6.38 57.84
N GLY A 467 20.45 5.41 57.67
CA GLY A 467 20.42 3.95 57.85
C GLY A 467 18.94 3.59 58.15
N GLU A 468 18.57 2.33 57.87
CA GLU A 468 17.43 1.60 58.48
C GLU A 468 15.98 2.04 58.12
N THR A 469 14.95 1.19 57.95
CA THR A 469 14.73 -0.27 58.05
C THR A 469 13.27 -0.55 57.61
N THR A 470 13.02 -1.75 57.05
CA THR A 470 11.79 -2.60 57.22
C THR A 470 10.42 -2.06 56.76
N ALA A 471 9.40 -2.81 56.36
CA ALA A 471 9.18 -4.22 56.00
C ALA A 471 7.74 -4.34 55.46
N SER A 472 7.47 -5.46 54.76
CA SER A 472 6.18 -6.20 54.77
C SER A 472 4.95 -5.63 54.05
N GLY A 473 4.38 -6.45 53.15
CA GLY A 473 2.96 -6.35 52.76
C GLY A 473 2.56 -7.18 51.53
N LYS A 474 2.18 -8.45 51.75
CA LYS A 474 1.46 -9.31 50.78
C LYS A 474 0.03 -8.78 50.57
N GLU A 475 -0.54 -8.87 49.36
CA GLU A 475 -1.63 -9.82 49.01
C GLU A 475 -2.27 -9.59 47.61
N LYS A 476 -2.53 -10.74 46.94
CA LYS A 476 -3.63 -11.17 46.05
C LYS A 476 -4.39 -10.13 45.21
N ARG A 477 -4.46 -10.25 43.87
CA ARG A 477 -5.30 -11.16 43.03
C ARG A 477 -6.81 -10.93 43.23
N VAL A 478 -7.53 -10.52 42.18
CA VAL A 478 -8.83 -11.06 41.69
C VAL A 478 -9.17 -10.39 40.36
N ASP A 479 -9.51 -11.25 39.38
CA ASP A 479 -10.08 -10.96 38.07
C ASP A 479 -11.56 -10.54 38.16
N ALA A 480 -12.00 -9.70 37.22
CA ALA A 480 -13.35 -9.68 36.66
C ALA A 480 -13.28 -9.20 35.21
#